data_AF-A0A7X6WWQ9-F1
#
_entry.id   AF-A0A7X6WWQ9-F1
#
_cell.length_a   1.000
_cell.length_b   1.000
_cell.length_c   1.000
_cell.angle_alpha   90.00
_cell.angle_beta   90.00
_cell.angle_gamma   90.00
#
_symmetry.space_group_name_H-M   'P 1'
#
loop_
_entity.id
_entity.type
_entity.pdbx_description
1 polymer ?
#
loop_
_entity_poly.entity_id
_entity_poly.type
_entity_poly.pdbx_seq_one_letter_code
_entity_poly.pdbx_strand_id
1 'polypeptide(L)' 'MAKEIIHTDAAPAAVGPYSQAVAAGPGRTIYLSGQIGFE' A
#
# COMPACT_ATOMS: atom_id res chain seq x y z
N MET A 1 4.54 17.19 -5.24
CA MET A 1 4.71 15.75 -5.53
C MET A 1 4.36 14.99 -4.26
N ALA A 2 3.09 14.69 -4.03
CA ALA A 2 2.64 14.10 -2.76
C ALA A 2 2.80 12.58 -2.81
N LYS A 3 3.54 12.02 -1.86
CA LYS A 3 3.55 10.59 -1.53
C LYS A 3 2.45 10.36 -0.51
N GLU A 4 1.55 9.41 -0.79
CA GLU A 4 0.48 9.01 0.12
C GLU A 4 0.69 7.54 0.52
N ILE A 5 0.67 7.28 1.83
CA ILE A 5 0.70 5.93 2.38
C ILE A 5 -0.74 5.42 2.48
N ILE A 6 -1.02 4.27 1.89
CA ILE A 6 -2.35 3.65 1.90
C ILE A 6 -2.36 2.57 2.98
N HIS A 7 -3.37 2.65 3.86
CA HIS A 7 -3.68 1.67 4.90
C HIS A 7 -5.19 1.35 4.87
N THR A 8 -5.53 0.08 5.08
CA THR A 8 -6.89 -0.41 5.25
C THR A 8 -6.90 -1.63 6.17
N ASP A 9 -7.96 -1.77 6.95
CA ASP A 9 -8.20 -2.93 7.81
C ASP A 9 -8.81 -4.11 7.03
N ALA A 10 -9.18 -3.90 5.76
CA ALA A 10 -9.72 -4.92 4.87
C ALA A 10 -8.64 -5.72 4.10
N ALA A 11 -7.36 -5.52 4.44
CA ALA A 11 -6.24 -6.25 3.86
C ALA A 11 -5.27 -6.68 4.97
N PRO A 12 -4.44 -7.71 4.74
CA PRO A 12 -3.43 -8.12 5.70
C PRO A 12 -2.55 -6.94 6.13
N ALA A 13 -2.28 -6.85 7.43
CA ALA A 13 -1.51 -5.75 7.99
C ALA A 13 -0.07 -5.74 7.45
N ALA A 14 0.52 -4.55 7.35
CA ALA A 14 1.95 -4.43 7.12
C ALA A 14 2.70 -4.82 8.42
N VAL A 15 3.40 -5.95 8.42
CA VAL A 15 4.12 -6.49 9.61
C VAL A 15 5.62 -6.21 9.60
N GLY A 16 6.06 -5.23 8.80
CA GLY A 16 7.47 -4.87 8.64
C GLY A 16 7.64 -3.46 8.08
N PRO A 17 8.85 -3.08 7.63
CA PRO A 17 9.13 -1.75 7.09
C PRO A 17 8.62 -1.58 5.65
N TYR A 18 7.33 -1.81 5.44
CA TYR A 18 6.63 -1.62 4.18
C TYR A 18 5.22 -1.05 4.42
N SER A 19 4.55 -0.62 3.35
CA SER A 19 3.16 -0.17 3.38
C SER A 19 2.32 -1.09 2.50
N GLN A 20 1.02 -1.24 2.79
CA GLN A 20 0.12 -2.04 1.95
C GLN A 20 0.13 -1.55 0.50
N ALA A 21 0.08 -0.22 0.31
CA ALA A 21 0.40 0.42 -0.95
C ALA A 21 0.94 1.85 -0.73
N VAL A 22 1.54 2.41 -1.78
CA VAL A 22 1.98 3.80 -1.84
C VAL A 22 1.44 4.42 -3.12
N ALA A 23 0.73 5.55 -3.02
CA ALA A 23 0.40 6.36 -4.20
C ALA A 23 1.46 7.46 -4.36
N ALA A 24 2.02 7.58 -5.57
CA ALA A 24 3.05 8.56 -5.87
C ALA A 24 3.04 9.00 -7.34
N GLY A 25 3.55 10.20 -7.59
CA GLY A 25 3.77 10.72 -8.93
C GLY A 25 2.56 11.41 -9.59
N PRO A 26 2.73 11.98 -10.78
CA PRO A 26 1.65 12.57 -11.57
C PRO A 26 0.61 11.49 -11.92
N GLY A 27 -0.68 11.82 -11.79
CA GLY A 27 -1.75 10.86 -12.10
C GLY A 27 -1.99 9.78 -11.04
N ARG A 28 -1.36 9.88 -9.85
CA ARG A 28 -1.61 9.00 -8.69
C ARG A 28 -1.36 7.50 -9.02
N THR A 29 -0.20 7.19 -9.58
CA THR A 29 0.23 5.80 -9.75
C THR A 29 0.31 5.10 -8.38
N ILE A 30 -0.28 3.92 -8.28
CA ILE A 30 -0.32 3.12 -7.04
C ILE A 30 0.65 1.95 -7.17
N TYR A 31 1.61 1.88 -6.24
CA TYR A 31 2.53 0.76 -6.08
C TYR A 31 1.99 -0.11 -4.94
N LEU A 32 1.54 -1.33 -5.27
CA LEU A 32 1.03 -2.28 -4.28
C LEU A 32 2.14 -3.23 -3.81
N SER A 33 2.11 -3.56 -2.52
CA SER A 33 2.88 -4.69 -2.00
C SER A 33 2.26 -6.01 -2.44
N GLY A 34 3.07 -7.06 -2.57
CA GLY A 34 2.57 -8.41 -2.85
C GLY A 34 1.54 -8.85 -1.81
N GLN A 35 0.39 -9.34 -2.28
CA GLN A 35 -0.66 -9.87 -1.42
C GLN A 35 -0.63 -11.41 -1.44
N ILE A 36 -0.83 -12.00 -0.28
CA ILE A 36 -1.09 -13.43 -0.11
C ILE A 36 -2.54 -13.62 0.31
N GLY A 37 -3.10 -14.79 0.01
CA GLY A 37 -4.44 -15.16 0.50
C GLY A 37 -4.38 -15.36 2.01
N PHE A 38 -4.76 -14.33 2.75
CA PHE A 38 -4.95 -14.37 4.20
C PHE A 38 -6.44 -14.18 4.48
N GLU A 39 -6.93 -14.83 5.54
CA GLU A 39 -8.31 -14.71 6.04
C GLU A 39 -8.47 -13.52 6.98
#